data_AF-Q46L95-F1
#
_entry.id   AF-Q46L95-F1
#
_cell.length_a   1.000
_cell.length_b   1.000
_cell.length_c   1.000
_cell.angle_alpha   90.00
_cell.angle_beta   90.00
_cell.angle_gamma   90.00
#
_symmetry.space_group_name_H-M   'P 1'
#
loop_
_entity.id
_entity.type
_entity.pdbx_description
1 polymer ?
#
loop_
_entity_poly.entity_id
_entity_poly.type
_entity_poly.pdbx_seq_one_letter_code
_entity_poly.pdbx_strand_id
1 'polypeptide(L)'
;MKWEYQVIHLNVDNSSSKSEESSNPEAASEKLKGSLSPDFLKDQFPEQYQENEGSEHPAIQLSKFLNKKGLDSWELSETLKIGKMLFLIMKRPVE
;
A
#
# COMPACT_ATOMS: atom_id res chain seq x y z
N MET A 1 -17.49 -4.83 32.21
CA MET A 1 -17.02 -4.11 31.02
C MET A 1 -16.82 -5.12 29.91
N LYS A 2 -17.48 -4.92 28.75
CA LYS A 2 -17.27 -5.73 27.56
C LYS A 2 -16.34 -4.97 26.60
N TRP A 3 -15.51 -5.70 25.87
CA TRP A 3 -14.57 -5.14 24.91
C TRP A 3 -14.91 -5.64 23.51
N GLU A 4 -14.88 -4.73 22.55
CA GLU A 4 -14.84 -5.07 21.13
C GLU A 4 -13.39 -4.97 20.67
N TYR A 5 -12.96 -5.91 19.84
CA TYR A 5 -11.61 -5.96 19.30
C TYR A 5 -11.64 -5.85 17.78
N GLN A 6 -10.67 -5.12 17.23
CA GLN A 6 -10.43 -4.98 15.81
C GLN A 6 -8.98 -5.34 15.50
N VAL A 7 -8.79 -6.25 14.55
CA VAL A 7 -7.47 -6.69 14.09
C VAL A 7 -7.22 -6.11 12.71
N ILE A 8 -6.10 -5.41 12.56
CA ILE A 8 -5.68 -4.78 11.30
C ILE A 8 -4.40 -5.44 10.85
N HIS A 9 -4.39 -6.03 9.66
CA HIS A 9 -3.17 -6.54 9.03
C HIS A 9 -2.46 -5.39 8.29
N LEU A 10 -1.21 -5.13 8.66
CA LEU A 10 -0.34 -4.20 7.97
C LEU A 10 0.45 -4.95 6.90
N ASN A 11 0.21 -4.61 5.64
CA ASN A 11 1.07 -5.06 4.56
C ASN A 11 2.34 -4.20 4.55
N VAL A 12 3.38 -4.68 5.22
CA VAL A 12 4.71 -4.08 5.14
C VAL A 12 5.44 -4.84 4.04
N ASP A 13 5.22 -4.44 2.79
CA ASP A 13 6.05 -4.87 1.68
C ASP A 13 7.47 -4.38 1.94
N ASN A 14 8.28 -5.22 2.58
CA ASN A 14 9.71 -4.96 2.78
C ASN A 14 10.52 -5.13 1.48
N SER A 15 9.83 -5.50 0.41
CA SER A 15 10.35 -5.35 -0.92
C SER A 15 10.06 -3.92 -1.36
N SER A 16 11.13 -3.12 -1.47
CA SER A 16 11.22 -2.06 -2.46
C SER A 16 11.03 -2.55 -3.90
N SER A 17 10.47 -3.74 -4.13
CA SER A 17 9.79 -4.06 -5.36
C SER A 17 8.33 -3.68 -5.22
N LYS A 18 8.03 -2.37 -5.38
CA LYS A 18 7.14 -2.09 -6.52
C LYS A 18 7.80 -2.87 -7.65
N SER A 19 7.12 -3.86 -8.21
CA SER A 19 7.53 -4.34 -9.52
C SER A 19 7.46 -3.14 -10.47
N GLU A 20 8.51 -2.32 -10.47
CA GLU A 20 8.85 -1.35 -11.49
C GLU A 20 9.08 -2.07 -12.83
N GLU A 21 9.01 -3.41 -12.84
CA GLU A 21 8.98 -4.25 -14.02
C GLU A 21 7.74 -4.06 -14.92
N SER A 22 6.65 -3.40 -14.48
CA SER A 22 5.42 -3.29 -15.30
C SER A 22 5.13 -1.93 -15.93
N SER A 23 5.94 -0.90 -15.63
CA SER A 23 5.69 0.47 -16.12
C SER A 23 6.92 1.07 -16.82
N ASN A 24 7.76 0.23 -17.41
CA ASN A 24 8.87 0.68 -18.26
C ASN A 24 8.49 0.47 -19.75
N PRO A 25 8.20 1.55 -20.51
CA PRO A 25 7.80 1.47 -21.91
C PRO A 25 8.97 1.04 -22.83
N GLU A 26 10.21 1.29 -22.42
CA GLU A 26 11.40 0.78 -23.12
C GLU A 26 11.47 -0.76 -23.00
N ALA A 27 11.28 -1.30 -21.80
CA ALA A 27 11.24 -2.76 -21.58
C ALA A 27 10.04 -3.44 -22.27
N ALA A 28 8.90 -2.75 -22.39
CA ALA A 28 7.73 -3.24 -23.11
C ALA A 28 7.94 -3.24 -24.64
N SER A 29 8.57 -2.20 -25.18
CA SER A 29 8.99 -2.13 -26.58
C SER A 29 9.96 -3.27 -26.93
N GLU A 30 10.95 -3.53 -26.08
CA GLU A 30 11.91 -4.63 -26.26
C GLU A 30 11.23 -6.02 -26.27
N LYS A 31 10.26 -6.26 -25.38
CA LYS A 31 9.46 -7.50 -25.38
C LYS A 31 8.64 -7.66 -26.66
N LEU A 32 8.23 -6.55 -27.27
CA LEU A 32 7.55 -6.51 -28.56
C LEU A 32 8.53 -6.48 -29.75
N LYS A 33 9.84 -6.72 -29.51
CA LYS A 33 10.92 -6.69 -30.51
C LYS A 33 10.97 -5.36 -31.28
N GLY A 34 10.60 -4.25 -30.64
CA GLY A 34 10.54 -2.93 -31.26
C GLY A 34 9.36 -2.73 -32.22
N SER A 35 8.37 -3.63 -32.22
CA SER A 35 7.17 -3.47 -33.06
C SER A 35 6.33 -2.25 -32.70
N LEU A 36 6.41 -1.78 -31.45
CA LEU A 36 5.79 -0.56 -30.97
C LEU A 36 6.87 0.27 -30.26
N SER A 37 7.00 1.55 -30.60
CA SER A 37 7.98 2.42 -29.95
C SER A 37 7.58 2.70 -28.49
N PRO A 38 8.56 2.95 -27.59
CA PRO A 38 8.28 3.35 -26.22
C PRO A 38 7.36 4.57 -26.12
N ASP A 39 7.54 5.55 -27.02
CA ASP A 39 6.71 6.75 -27.08
C ASP A 39 5.26 6.42 -27.44
N PHE A 40 5.04 5.50 -28.40
CA PHE A 40 3.71 5.03 -28.76
C PHE A 40 3.02 4.30 -27.60
N LEU A 41 3.77 3.50 -26.85
CA LEU A 41 3.24 2.81 -25.67
C LEU A 41 2.87 3.79 -24.55
N LYS A 42 3.70 4.82 -24.31
CA LYS A 42 3.39 5.91 -23.36
C LYS A 42 2.11 6.65 -23.74
N ASP A 43 1.93 6.97 -25.02
CA ASP A 43 0.77 7.70 -25.52
C ASP A 43 -0.53 6.88 -25.49
N GLN A 44 -0.45 5.57 -25.75
CA GLN A 44 -1.63 4.69 -25.76
C GLN A 44 -2.03 4.19 -24.38
N PHE A 45 -1.09 4.11 -23.44
CA PHE A 45 -1.34 3.63 -22.08
C PHE A 45 -0.82 4.62 -21.02
N PRO A 46 -1.26 5.90 -21.04
CA PRO A 46 -0.73 6.93 -20.15
C PRO A 46 -0.96 6.58 -18.67
N GLU A 47 -2.07 5.93 -18.31
CA GLU A 47 -2.35 5.51 -16.93
C GLU A 47 -1.38 4.43 -16.40
N GLN A 48 -0.79 3.62 -17.29
CA GLN A 48 0.12 2.53 -16.93
C GLN A 48 1.57 3.02 -16.75
N TYR A 49 1.93 4.10 -17.46
CA TYR A 49 3.28 4.66 -17.48
C TYR A 49 3.40 5.99 -16.74
N GLN A 50 2.31 6.52 -16.18
CA GLN A 50 2.39 7.58 -15.20
C GLN A 50 3.26 7.08 -14.03
N GLU A 51 4.42 7.70 -13.87
CA GLU A 51 5.13 7.67 -12.61
C GLU A 51 4.11 8.10 -11.56
N ASN A 52 3.69 7.16 -10.72
CA ASN A 52 2.94 7.50 -9.53
C ASN A 52 3.89 8.30 -8.64
N GLU A 53 3.99 9.60 -8.91
CA GLU A 53 4.69 10.57 -8.09
C GLU A 53 4.12 10.46 -6.69
N GLY A 54 4.95 10.01 -5.76
CA GLY A 54 4.74 10.16 -4.33
C GLY A 54 3.51 9.44 -3.77
N SER A 55 3.56 8.11 -3.72
CA SER A 55 2.81 7.44 -2.65
C SER A 55 3.28 8.01 -1.32
N GLU A 56 2.38 8.71 -0.61
CA GLU A 56 2.63 9.37 0.66
C GLU A 56 3.44 8.46 1.61
N HIS A 57 4.40 9.01 2.38
CA HIS A 57 5.26 8.20 3.24
C HIS A 57 4.40 7.27 4.13
N PRO A 58 4.70 5.96 4.24
CA PRO A 58 3.84 4.98 4.93
C PRO A 58 3.46 5.39 6.37
N ALA A 59 4.39 6.04 7.07
CA ALA A 59 4.11 6.56 8.42
C ALA A 59 3.00 7.65 8.44
N ILE A 60 2.91 8.50 7.42
CA ILE A 60 1.87 9.52 7.31
C ILE A 60 0.52 8.86 7.00
N GLN A 61 0.50 7.89 6.09
CA GLN A 61 -0.71 7.12 5.78
C GLN A 61 -1.23 6.40 7.02
N LEU A 62 -0.34 5.74 7.76
CA LEU A 62 -0.68 5.03 8.99
C LEU A 62 -1.17 6.01 10.07
N SER A 63 -0.54 7.18 10.20
CA SER A 63 -0.99 8.22 11.13
C SER A 63 -2.42 8.68 10.84
N LYS A 64 -2.74 8.98 9.57
CA LYS A 64 -4.12 9.34 9.16
C LYS A 64 -5.12 8.23 9.50
N PHE A 65 -4.75 6.98 9.22
CA PHE A 65 -5.58 5.82 9.55
C PHE A 65 -5.84 5.70 11.06
N LEU A 66 -4.78 5.77 11.88
CA LEU A 66 -4.88 5.65 13.34
C LEU A 66 -5.69 6.79 13.95
N ASN A 67 -5.49 8.03 13.47
CA ASN A 67 -6.28 9.18 13.93
C ASN A 67 -7.77 9.00 13.63
N LYS A 68 -8.12 8.50 12.44
CA LYS A 68 -9.52 8.18 12.11
C LYS A 68 -10.10 7.13 13.05
N LYS A 69 -9.32 6.11 13.41
CA LYS A 69 -9.74 5.07 14.37
C LYS A 69 -9.91 5.59 15.78
N GLY A 70 -9.06 6.51 16.22
CA GLY A 70 -9.20 7.19 17.50
C GLY A 70 -10.52 7.98 17.61
N LEU A 71 -10.98 8.61 16.52
CA LEU A 71 -12.29 9.28 16.49
C LEU A 71 -13.46 8.30 16.73
N ASP A 72 -13.32 7.06 16.27
CA ASP A 72 -14.28 5.97 16.47
C ASP A 72 -14.13 5.29 17.86
N SER A 73 -13.40 5.94 18.79
CA SER A 73 -13.09 5.47 20.15
C SER A 73 -12.30 4.16 20.22
N TRP A 74 -11.57 3.81 19.16
CA TRP A 74 -10.64 2.68 19.21
C TRP A 74 -9.30 3.09 19.82
N GLU A 75 -8.81 2.25 20.72
CA GLU A 75 -7.51 2.34 21.36
C GLU A 75 -6.60 1.24 20.82
N LEU A 76 -5.36 1.59 20.46
CA LEU A 76 -4.34 0.60 20.12
C LEU A 76 -3.97 -0.19 21.39
N SER A 77 -4.18 -1.50 21.37
CA SER A 77 -3.86 -2.39 22.49
C SER A 77 -2.46 -2.95 22.36
N GLU A 78 -2.14 -3.57 21.23
CA GLU A 78 -0.83 -4.18 20.99
C GLU A 78 -0.53 -4.34 19.50
N THR A 79 0.73 -4.63 19.20
CA THR A 79 1.19 -4.98 17.85
C THR A 79 1.75 -6.39 17.88
N LEU A 80 1.23 -7.27 17.02
CA LEU A 80 1.59 -8.67 16.97
C LEU A 80 2.28 -8.99 15.64
N LYS A 81 3.41 -9.71 15.68
CA LYS A 81 4.07 -10.22 14.48
C LYS A 81 3.96 -11.73 14.45
N ILE A 82 3.35 -12.26 13.39
CA ILE A 82 3.24 -13.72 13.15
C ILE A 82 3.94 -14.03 11.84
N GLY A 83 5.13 -14.65 11.92
CA GLY A 83 5.99 -14.86 10.76
C GLY A 83 6.40 -13.52 10.13
N LYS A 84 6.01 -13.28 8.88
CA LYS A 84 6.26 -12.02 8.16
C LYS A 84 5.11 -11.01 8.26
N MET A 85 3.96 -11.41 8.81
CA MET A 85 2.77 -10.56 8.90
C MET A 85 2.82 -9.72 10.17
N LEU A 86 2.43 -8.45 10.05
CA LEU A 86 2.33 -7.51 11.15
C LEU A 86 0.86 -7.14 11.38
N PHE A 87 0.40 -7.22 12.62
CA PHE A 87 -0.98 -6.94 13.00
C PHE A 87 -1.02 -5.86 14.07
N LEU A 88 -1.97 -4.93 13.95
CA LEU A 88 -2.36 -4.02 15.03
C LEU A 88 -3.65 -4.55 15.65
N ILE A 89 -3.64 -4.75 16.95
CA ILE A 89 -4.82 -5.14 17.72
C ILE A 89 -5.32 -3.88 18.43
N MET A 90 -6.54 -3.50 18.13
CA MET A 90 -7.22 -2.37 18.76
C MET A 90 -8.42 -2.86 19.55
N LYS A 91 -8.81 -2.10 20.56
CA LYS A 91 -9.94 -2.39 21.43
C LYS A 91 -10.77 -1.14 21.68
N ARG A 92 -12.04 -1.31 22.00
CA ARG A 92 -12.88 -0.24 22.57
C ARG A 92 -13.89 -0.82 23.56
N PRO A 93 -14.30 -0.06 24.58
CA PRO A 93 -15.36 -0.50 25.48
C PRO A 93 -16.69 -0.56 24.71
N VAL A 94 -17.50 -1.57 25.01
CA VAL A 94 -18.89 -1.68 24.55
C VAL A 94 -19.78 -1.45 25.75
N GLU A 95 -20.69 -0.47 25.65
CA GLU A 95 -21.76 -0.25 26.62
C GLU A 95 -22.81 -1.37 26.57
#